data_AF-A0A7C8UMP1-F1
#
_entry.id   AF-A0A7C8UMP1-F1
#
_cell.length_a   1.000
_cell.length_b   1.000
_cell.length_c   1.000
_cell.angle_alpha   90.00
_cell.angle_beta   90.00
_cell.angle_gamma   90.00
#
_symmetry.space_group_name_H-M   'P 1'
#
loop_
_entity.id
_entity.type
_entity.pdbx_description
1 polymer ?
#
loop_
_entity_poly.entity_id
_entity_poly.type
_entity_poly.pdbx_seq_one_letter_code
_entity_poly.pdbx_strand_id
1 'polypeptide(L)'
;MVRFNLLIIATSAITSMVSASVWPLPKEQSLGDQVAWLDGRVKFNVKYGPAGNSATYKYTRDALTSRIIRRKTSKKGQAETRIDAAIDRAKSFLYNDNLVPWMFNKKGTDWQPHYDRKTAITIKTISVTQTDVEPDNFKDEPIDESYTLTISKINDREAKVEIVGKTSVGVLHGLTSLSQLFYTTDDKKKIYTPYLPVSITDSPRFPHRGLNLDVARSFYPVKNIKSLIDVLSWNKMNVLHIHITESQSWPLEIRSMPDLAAKGAYTKDQIYSVRDIDDIYSYAALRGIKVIIEIDMPGHTASIAYSRPELIANFNKQPWVGFCAQPPCGQFKLDSPAVDKFVEELFADLLPRLKASGAGYFHAGGDEYNSNSAQFDETVGSNDSTIVVPKLNRFVNKVHKEIFDAGFTPIAWEEMLLEYPLTLDPRVIIQAWIDNESVKKIVDKGHRVIFGNYKNWYLDCGFGFWLDVKPESFNQLAPAFTDYCSPMKNWKAIYYYDALEGIPKDKLNLVLGGEVHMWSEQVDGQILDARVWPRASAAAEVLWSWNREESGEYRTQLSVTPRLALIRERMVARGVQASLVTQGWCLQNPGDCQY
;
A
#
# COMPACT_ATOMS: atom_id res chain seq x y z
N MET A 1 55.58 -8.06 -12.27
CA MET A 1 55.74 -9.39 -11.65
C MET A 1 55.18 -9.33 -10.22
N VAL A 2 53.85 -9.43 -10.07
CA VAL A 2 53.17 -9.76 -8.81
C VAL A 2 51.93 -10.55 -9.23
N ARG A 3 51.98 -11.88 -9.07
CA ARG A 3 50.87 -12.79 -9.34
C ARG A 3 49.93 -12.74 -8.13
N PHE A 4 48.73 -12.17 -8.29
CA PHE A 4 47.64 -12.44 -7.37
C PHE A 4 46.99 -13.76 -7.81
N ASN A 5 47.19 -14.80 -7.00
CA ASN A 5 46.46 -16.05 -7.11
C ASN A 5 44.99 -15.76 -6.76
N LEU A 6 44.14 -15.66 -7.78
CA LEU A 6 42.70 -15.80 -7.61
C LEU A 6 42.43 -17.25 -7.18
N LEU A 7 42.14 -17.45 -5.90
CA LEU A 7 41.47 -18.65 -5.44
C LEU A 7 40.03 -18.59 -5.97
N ILE A 8 39.82 -19.16 -7.15
CA ILE A 8 38.48 -19.44 -7.69
C ILE A 8 37.92 -20.56 -6.81
N ILE A 9 37.15 -20.19 -5.79
CA ILE A 9 36.24 -21.12 -5.14
C ILE A 9 35.08 -21.30 -6.11
N ALA A 10 35.21 -22.31 -6.97
CA ALA A 10 34.14 -22.83 -7.79
C ALA A 10 33.05 -23.39 -6.85
N THR A 11 32.11 -22.54 -6.45
CA THR A 11 30.85 -22.99 -5.89
C THR A 11 30.06 -23.61 -7.04
N SER A 12 29.78 -24.90 -6.89
CA SER A 12 29.01 -25.73 -7.79
C SER A 12 27.77 -24.99 -8.32
N ALA A 13 27.66 -24.90 -9.64
CA ALA A 13 26.44 -24.53 -10.34
C ALA A 13 25.34 -25.56 -10.02
N ILE A 14 24.61 -25.32 -8.94
CA ILE A 14 23.37 -26.01 -8.63
C ILE A 14 22.29 -25.36 -9.50
N THR A 15 21.89 -26.12 -10.51
CA THR A 15 20.58 -26.13 -11.19
C THR A 15 19.59 -25.05 -10.77
N SER A 16 19.22 -24.22 -11.74
CA SER A 16 18.10 -23.28 -11.71
C SER A 16 16.83 -23.88 -11.12
N MET A 17 16.49 -23.51 -9.89
CA MET A 17 15.12 -23.48 -9.40
C MET A 17 15.00 -22.31 -8.43
N VAL A 18 14.25 -21.29 -8.85
CA VAL A 18 13.80 -20.11 -8.09
C VAL A 18 13.74 -20.42 -6.57
N SER A 19 14.78 -20.07 -5.82
CA SER A 19 14.93 -20.50 -4.41
C SER A 19 14.06 -19.71 -3.43
N ALA A 20 13.20 -18.83 -3.92
CA ALA A 20 12.15 -18.19 -3.13
C ALA A 20 11.10 -17.61 -4.09
N SER A 21 9.89 -18.18 -4.14
CA SER A 21 8.79 -17.76 -5.03
C SER A 21 7.83 -16.77 -4.39
N VAL A 22 8.03 -16.48 -3.10
CA VAL A 22 7.11 -15.67 -2.30
C VAL A 22 7.60 -14.22 -2.24
N TRP A 23 6.67 -13.29 -2.47
CA TRP A 23 6.79 -11.86 -2.35
C TRP A 23 5.64 -11.30 -1.48
N PRO A 24 5.92 -10.46 -0.47
CA PRO A 24 7.23 -10.26 0.15
C PRO A 24 7.86 -11.56 0.66
N LEU A 25 9.19 -11.58 0.77
CA LEU A 25 9.92 -12.69 1.35
C LEU A 25 9.47 -12.93 2.81
N PRO A 26 9.10 -14.17 3.19
CA PRO A 26 8.73 -14.46 4.56
C PRO A 26 9.89 -14.29 5.55
N LYS A 27 9.55 -14.04 6.82
CA LYS A 27 10.54 -14.00 7.92
C LYS A 27 11.32 -15.32 8.01
N GLU A 28 10.62 -16.45 8.02
CA GLU A 28 11.21 -17.79 8.00
C GLU A 28 10.53 -18.65 6.94
N GLN A 29 11.34 -19.33 6.11
CA GLN A 29 10.84 -20.30 5.14
C GLN A 29 11.79 -21.48 4.94
N SER A 30 11.21 -22.64 4.66
CA SER A 30 11.88 -23.85 4.21
C SER A 30 11.07 -24.44 3.06
N LEU A 31 11.75 -24.70 1.94
CA LEU A 31 11.18 -25.24 0.71
C LEU A 31 11.92 -26.52 0.36
N GLY A 32 11.19 -27.61 0.14
CA GLY A 32 11.74 -28.86 -0.36
C GLY A 32 11.92 -28.85 -1.88
N ASP A 33 12.25 -30.01 -2.42
CA ASP A 33 12.57 -30.24 -3.83
C ASP A 33 11.61 -31.22 -4.53
N GLN A 34 10.54 -31.64 -3.84
CA GLN A 34 9.59 -32.60 -4.39
C GLN A 34 8.36 -31.92 -4.99
N VAL A 35 7.85 -32.54 -6.05
CA VAL A 35 6.65 -32.04 -6.73
C VAL A 35 5.39 -32.61 -6.11
N ALA A 36 4.45 -31.73 -5.78
CA ALA A 36 3.09 -32.06 -5.41
C ALA A 36 2.08 -31.43 -6.38
N TRP A 37 1.03 -32.17 -6.71
CA TRP A 37 0.00 -31.77 -7.66
C TRP A 37 -1.28 -31.38 -6.95
N LEU A 38 -1.88 -30.25 -7.31
CA LEU A 38 -3.16 -29.82 -6.76
C LEU A 38 -4.30 -30.63 -7.39
N ASP A 39 -5.15 -31.26 -6.57
CA ASP A 39 -6.32 -31.97 -7.08
C ASP A 39 -7.33 -30.99 -7.69
N GLY A 40 -7.99 -31.40 -8.78
CA GLY A 40 -9.06 -30.61 -9.41
C GLY A 40 -10.30 -30.43 -8.53
N ARG A 41 -10.37 -31.14 -7.40
CA ARG A 41 -11.46 -31.13 -6.41
C ARG A 41 -10.94 -30.98 -4.98
N VAL A 42 -9.98 -30.06 -4.78
CA VAL A 42 -9.45 -29.75 -3.46
C VAL A 42 -10.57 -29.35 -2.48
N LYS A 43 -10.46 -29.78 -1.23
CA LYS A 43 -11.38 -29.42 -0.15
C LYS A 43 -10.72 -28.39 0.76
N PHE A 44 -11.40 -27.28 1.01
CA PHE A 44 -11.00 -26.34 2.05
C PHE A 44 -11.78 -26.65 3.34
N ASN A 45 -11.06 -26.95 4.41
CA ASN A 45 -11.64 -27.11 5.75
C ASN A 45 -11.27 -25.88 6.58
N VAL A 46 -12.27 -25.17 7.07
CA VAL A 46 -12.09 -23.89 7.76
C VAL A 46 -12.56 -24.02 9.20
N LYS A 47 -11.76 -23.51 10.14
CA LYS A 47 -12.13 -23.29 11.53
C LYS A 47 -12.06 -21.80 11.83
N TYR A 48 -13.18 -21.23 12.29
CA TYR A 48 -13.33 -19.82 12.61
C TYR A 48 -13.22 -19.62 14.12
N GLY A 49 -12.12 -19.01 14.54
CA GLY A 49 -11.84 -18.65 15.93
C GLY A 49 -11.88 -19.85 16.91
N PRO A 50 -11.78 -19.56 18.22
CA PRO A 50 -11.73 -20.59 19.25
C PRO A 50 -13.10 -21.23 19.55
N ALA A 51 -14.20 -20.58 19.14
CA ALA A 51 -15.57 -21.04 19.41
C ALA A 51 -15.98 -22.30 18.61
N GLY A 52 -15.13 -22.78 17.68
CA GLY A 52 -15.33 -24.06 17.00
C GLY A 52 -16.28 -24.01 15.80
N ASN A 53 -16.70 -22.83 15.35
CA ASN A 53 -17.40 -22.68 14.07
C ASN A 53 -16.52 -23.25 12.96
N SER A 54 -17.10 -24.05 12.06
CA SER A 54 -16.34 -24.65 10.96
C SER A 54 -17.16 -24.76 9.69
N ALA A 55 -16.47 -24.74 8.56
CA ALA A 55 -17.06 -24.93 7.25
C ALA A 55 -16.16 -25.82 6.38
N THR A 56 -16.77 -26.58 5.48
CA THR A 56 -16.05 -27.31 4.43
C THR A 56 -16.54 -26.85 3.07
N TYR A 57 -15.62 -26.36 2.25
CA TYR A 57 -15.86 -25.99 0.87
C TYR A 57 -15.31 -27.07 -0.05
N LYS A 58 -16.18 -27.69 -0.86
CA LYS A 58 -15.77 -28.63 -1.92
C LYS A 58 -15.77 -27.89 -3.24
N TYR A 59 -14.71 -28.07 -4.02
CA TYR A 59 -14.61 -27.46 -5.34
C TYR A 59 -14.51 -28.49 -6.45
N THR A 60 -14.84 -28.06 -7.67
CA THR A 60 -14.57 -28.77 -8.92
C THR A 60 -14.09 -27.74 -9.92
N ARG A 61 -12.98 -28.03 -10.62
CA ARG A 61 -12.37 -27.15 -11.63
C ARG A 61 -13.37 -26.53 -12.63
N ASP A 62 -14.42 -27.26 -13.00
CA ASP A 62 -15.38 -26.85 -14.04
C ASP A 62 -16.58 -26.02 -13.52
N ALA A 63 -16.72 -25.84 -12.21
CA ALA A 63 -17.82 -25.08 -11.63
C ALA A 63 -17.28 -23.92 -10.81
N LEU A 64 -17.32 -22.70 -11.35
CA LEU A 64 -17.04 -21.45 -10.62
C LEU A 64 -17.97 -21.23 -9.40
N THR A 65 -18.96 -22.10 -9.17
CA THR A 65 -19.87 -22.07 -8.03
C THR A 65 -19.42 -23.02 -6.92
N SER A 66 -19.25 -22.49 -5.72
CA SER A 66 -19.02 -23.29 -4.51
C SER A 66 -20.33 -24.00 -4.10
N ARG A 67 -20.31 -25.32 -3.95
CA ARG A 67 -21.39 -26.02 -3.25
C ARG A 67 -21.05 -26.02 -1.76
N ILE A 68 -21.60 -25.06 -1.03
CA ILE A 68 -21.49 -24.99 0.44
C ILE A 68 -22.25 -26.19 1.02
N ILE A 69 -21.56 -27.13 1.66
CA ILE A 69 -22.21 -28.17 2.46
C ILE A 69 -22.29 -27.61 3.90
N ARG A 70 -23.35 -26.84 4.19
CA ARG A 70 -23.52 -26.13 5.47
C ARG A 70 -24.19 -27.04 6.52
N ARG A 71 -23.73 -26.98 7.77
CA ARG A 71 -24.56 -27.26 8.97
C ARG A 71 -24.71 -25.92 9.72
N LYS A 72 -25.96 -25.53 10.05
CA LYS A 72 -26.41 -24.26 10.70
C LYS A 72 -25.54 -23.89 11.94
N THR A 73 -25.27 -22.63 12.29
CA THR A 73 -26.18 -21.56 12.78
C THR A 73 -25.46 -20.18 12.86
N SER A 74 -26.22 -19.06 12.89
CA SER A 74 -25.85 -17.63 13.06
C SER A 74 -25.40 -16.80 11.84
N LYS A 75 -25.57 -15.47 11.96
CA LYS A 75 -25.16 -14.42 11.00
C LYS A 75 -23.63 -14.33 11.06
N LYS A 76 -22.92 -14.49 9.93
CA LYS A 76 -21.45 -14.50 9.91
C LYS A 76 -20.90 -13.15 10.39
N GLY A 77 -19.88 -13.20 11.24
CA GLY A 77 -19.12 -12.01 11.66
C GLY A 77 -18.24 -11.46 10.53
N GLN A 78 -17.62 -10.30 10.74
CA GLN A 78 -16.74 -9.70 9.72
C GLN A 78 -15.51 -10.57 9.44
N ALA A 79 -14.88 -11.12 10.49
CA ALA A 79 -13.72 -11.99 10.37
C ALA A 79 -14.02 -13.25 9.55
N GLU A 80 -15.16 -13.92 9.80
CA GLU A 80 -15.58 -15.09 9.02
C GLU A 80 -15.80 -14.74 7.55
N THR A 81 -16.44 -13.60 7.28
CA THR A 81 -16.68 -13.11 5.91
C THR A 81 -15.37 -12.79 5.19
N ARG A 82 -14.39 -12.22 5.88
CA ARG A 82 -13.05 -11.96 5.33
C ARG A 82 -12.32 -13.25 4.98
N ILE A 83 -12.34 -14.25 5.85
CA ILE A 83 -11.72 -15.55 5.60
C ILE A 83 -12.35 -16.21 4.37
N ASP A 84 -13.67 -16.19 4.26
CA ASP A 84 -14.35 -16.75 3.09
C ASP A 84 -13.97 -16.04 1.80
N ALA A 85 -13.99 -14.71 1.81
CA ALA A 85 -13.58 -13.91 0.66
C ALA A 85 -12.10 -14.15 0.29
N ALA A 86 -11.22 -14.34 1.28
CA ALA A 86 -9.82 -14.67 1.05
C ALA A 86 -9.65 -16.08 0.44
N ILE A 87 -10.43 -17.06 0.89
CA ILE A 87 -10.44 -18.41 0.32
C ILE A 87 -10.92 -18.37 -1.13
N ASP A 88 -12.00 -17.65 -1.42
CA ASP A 88 -12.53 -17.52 -2.78
C ASP A 88 -11.51 -16.87 -3.73
N ARG A 89 -10.79 -15.84 -3.27
CA ARG A 89 -9.69 -15.22 -4.03
C ARG A 89 -8.51 -16.17 -4.23
N ALA A 90 -8.00 -16.78 -3.16
CA ALA A 90 -6.86 -17.69 -3.24
C ALA A 90 -7.15 -18.88 -4.17
N LYS A 91 -8.38 -19.40 -4.11
CA LYS A 91 -8.88 -20.38 -5.05
C LYS A 91 -8.88 -19.87 -6.49
N SER A 92 -9.43 -18.67 -6.74
CA SER A 92 -9.39 -18.08 -8.08
C SER A 92 -7.95 -18.01 -8.59
N PHE A 93 -7.00 -17.54 -7.78
CA PHE A 93 -5.60 -17.45 -8.17
C PHE A 93 -4.98 -18.81 -8.49
N LEU A 94 -5.21 -19.83 -7.64
CA LEU A 94 -4.67 -21.17 -7.84
C LEU A 94 -5.14 -21.80 -9.17
N TYR A 95 -6.39 -21.55 -9.59
CA TYR A 95 -6.97 -22.17 -10.79
C TYR A 95 -6.94 -21.29 -12.04
N ASN A 96 -6.85 -19.97 -11.91
CA ASN A 96 -7.03 -19.02 -13.03
C ASN A 96 -5.77 -18.21 -13.37
N ASP A 97 -4.78 -18.08 -12.47
CA ASP A 97 -3.54 -17.34 -12.78
C ASP A 97 -2.81 -17.96 -13.99
N ASN A 98 -2.97 -19.28 -14.22
CA ASN A 98 -2.39 -20.01 -15.36
C ASN A 98 -0.89 -19.78 -15.56
N LEU A 99 -0.17 -19.48 -14.47
CA LEU A 99 1.22 -19.04 -14.51
C LEU A 99 2.16 -20.20 -14.80
N VAL A 100 2.85 -20.13 -15.94
CA VAL A 100 3.92 -21.06 -16.35
C VAL A 100 5.26 -20.35 -16.16
N PRO A 101 6.17 -20.84 -15.31
CA PRO A 101 7.39 -20.12 -14.93
C PRO A 101 8.52 -20.24 -15.97
N TRP A 102 8.20 -20.20 -17.26
CA TRP A 102 9.16 -20.39 -18.36
C TRP A 102 10.32 -19.39 -18.34
N MET A 103 10.07 -18.17 -17.84
CA MET A 103 11.05 -17.09 -17.83
C MET A 103 12.14 -17.28 -16.77
N PHE A 104 12.03 -18.27 -15.89
CA PHE A 104 13.05 -18.62 -14.89
C PHE A 104 13.78 -19.92 -15.24
N ASN A 105 13.55 -20.44 -16.44
CA ASN A 105 14.13 -21.68 -16.91
C ASN A 105 14.89 -21.45 -18.22
N LYS A 106 15.97 -22.21 -18.41
CA LYS A 106 16.82 -22.09 -19.58
C LYS A 106 16.05 -22.44 -20.85
N LYS A 107 16.32 -21.71 -21.93
CA LYS A 107 15.66 -21.92 -23.22
C LYS A 107 16.00 -23.31 -23.78
N GLY A 108 14.98 -24.04 -24.24
CA GLY A 108 15.15 -25.36 -24.86
C GLY A 108 15.40 -26.52 -23.89
N THR A 109 15.31 -26.30 -22.57
CA THR A 109 15.40 -27.40 -21.59
C THR A 109 14.01 -27.90 -21.21
N ASP A 110 13.90 -29.18 -20.89
CA ASP A 110 12.71 -29.74 -20.25
C ASP A 110 12.84 -29.57 -18.72
N TRP A 111 12.14 -28.57 -18.20
CA TRP A 111 12.15 -28.19 -16.78
C TRP A 111 10.80 -28.48 -16.11
N GLN A 112 9.77 -28.81 -16.89
CA GLN A 112 8.43 -28.98 -16.38
C GLN A 112 8.29 -30.38 -15.76
N PRO A 113 7.78 -30.50 -14.53
CA PRO A 113 7.62 -31.81 -13.93
C PRO A 113 6.62 -32.68 -14.69
N HIS A 114 6.98 -33.95 -14.88
CA HIS A 114 6.11 -34.93 -15.54
C HIS A 114 5.04 -35.45 -14.58
N TYR A 115 3.78 -35.40 -15.00
CA TYR A 115 2.66 -35.98 -14.23
C TYR A 115 2.49 -37.47 -14.54
N ASP A 116 2.84 -38.34 -13.59
CA ASP A 116 2.45 -39.76 -13.62
C ASP A 116 1.39 -40.05 -12.55
N ARG A 117 0.20 -40.47 -12.99
CA ARG A 117 -0.92 -40.81 -12.11
C ARG A 117 -0.56 -41.87 -11.07
N LYS A 118 0.39 -42.77 -11.33
CA LYS A 118 0.78 -43.85 -10.41
C LYS A 118 1.72 -43.41 -9.29
N THR A 119 2.46 -42.32 -9.49
CA THR A 119 3.52 -41.86 -8.56
C THR A 119 3.35 -40.42 -8.05
N ALA A 120 2.52 -39.60 -8.71
CA ALA A 120 2.19 -38.22 -8.29
C ALA A 120 1.64 -38.08 -6.87
N ILE A 121 2.35 -37.31 -6.02
CA ILE A 121 1.85 -36.86 -4.71
C ILE A 121 0.78 -35.79 -4.96
N THR A 122 -0.41 -35.98 -4.40
CA THR A 122 -1.56 -35.11 -4.66
C THR A 122 -2.02 -34.36 -3.41
N ILE A 123 -2.23 -33.05 -3.52
CA ILE A 123 -2.83 -32.20 -2.49
C ILE A 123 -4.35 -32.22 -2.66
N LYS A 124 -5.06 -32.82 -1.70
CA LYS A 124 -6.52 -32.95 -1.73
C LYS A 124 -7.24 -32.08 -0.71
N THR A 125 -6.51 -31.60 0.31
CA THR A 125 -7.08 -30.87 1.45
C THR A 125 -6.22 -29.66 1.79
N ILE A 126 -6.89 -28.52 1.98
CA ILE A 126 -6.33 -27.29 2.53
C ILE A 126 -7.08 -26.98 3.81
N SER A 127 -6.39 -26.96 4.94
CA SER A 127 -6.95 -26.61 6.23
C SER A 127 -6.60 -25.16 6.57
N VAL A 128 -7.58 -24.37 6.93
CA VAL A 128 -7.45 -22.96 7.32
C VAL A 128 -7.99 -22.79 8.73
N THR A 129 -7.19 -22.26 9.64
CA THR A 129 -7.57 -22.08 11.04
C THR A 129 -7.28 -20.65 11.49
N GLN A 130 -8.31 -19.97 11.96
CA GLN A 130 -8.17 -18.79 12.82
C GLN A 130 -8.20 -19.26 14.28
N THR A 131 -7.19 -18.91 15.07
CA THR A 131 -7.11 -19.39 16.48
C THR A 131 -7.78 -18.47 17.48
N ASP A 132 -7.81 -17.17 17.23
CA ASP A 132 -8.23 -16.17 18.22
C ASP A 132 -9.50 -15.43 17.78
N VAL A 133 -10.18 -14.81 18.74
CA VAL A 133 -11.31 -13.91 18.45
C VAL A 133 -10.74 -12.57 17.99
N GLU A 134 -11.15 -12.15 16.80
CA GLU A 134 -10.86 -10.82 16.29
C GLU A 134 -12.04 -9.90 16.60
N PRO A 135 -11.80 -8.69 17.16
CA PRO A 135 -12.87 -7.71 17.29
C PRO A 135 -13.43 -7.36 15.91
N ASP A 136 -14.75 -7.21 15.80
CA ASP A 136 -15.42 -6.99 14.51
C ASP A 136 -14.96 -5.72 13.78
N ASN A 137 -14.25 -4.81 14.45
CA ASN A 137 -13.84 -3.52 13.90
C ASN A 137 -12.32 -3.41 13.94
N PHE A 138 -11.70 -3.08 12.80
CA PHE A 138 -10.28 -2.77 12.56
C PHE A 138 -9.80 -1.50 13.31
N LYS A 139 -10.22 -1.31 14.56
CA LYS A 139 -10.01 -0.05 15.27
C LYS A 139 -8.62 0.03 15.89
N ASP A 140 -7.89 1.04 15.42
CA ASP A 140 -6.80 1.80 16.03
C ASP A 140 -5.50 1.08 16.44
N GLU A 141 -5.55 -0.22 16.71
CA GLU A 141 -4.36 -1.01 17.04
C GLU A 141 -3.87 -1.85 15.84
N PRO A 142 -2.57 -2.20 15.80
CA PRO A 142 -2.07 -3.21 14.90
C PRO A 142 -2.79 -4.54 15.15
N ILE A 143 -3.48 -5.07 14.15
CA ILE A 143 -3.97 -6.44 14.18
C ILE A 143 -2.78 -7.38 14.10
N ASP A 144 -2.83 -8.53 14.77
CA ASP A 144 -1.81 -9.56 14.59
C ASP A 144 -1.95 -10.16 13.18
N GLU A 145 -0.98 -9.85 12.32
CA GLU A 145 -0.92 -10.27 10.92
C GLU A 145 -0.08 -11.54 10.72
N SER A 146 0.35 -12.20 11.80
CA SER A 146 1.20 -13.39 11.73
C SER A 146 0.44 -14.63 11.30
N TYR A 147 1.16 -15.53 10.63
CA TYR A 147 0.63 -16.83 10.22
C TYR A 147 1.73 -17.88 10.08
N THR A 148 1.30 -19.14 10.08
CA THR A 148 2.09 -20.27 9.62
C THR A 148 1.42 -20.92 8.41
N LEU A 149 2.23 -21.41 7.49
CA LEU A 149 1.80 -22.16 6.31
C LEU A 149 2.70 -23.37 6.15
N THR A 150 2.11 -24.57 6.10
CA THR A 150 2.84 -25.81 5.84
C THR A 150 2.22 -26.59 4.69
N ILE A 151 3.06 -27.26 3.90
CA ILE A 151 2.64 -28.28 2.93
C ILE A 151 3.44 -29.54 3.26
N SER A 152 2.75 -30.55 3.79
CA SER A 152 3.37 -31.77 4.34
C SER A 152 2.80 -33.04 3.72
N LYS A 153 3.62 -34.08 3.61
CA LYS A 153 3.17 -35.41 3.21
C LYS A 153 2.28 -36.02 4.28
N ILE A 154 1.20 -36.64 3.85
CA ILE A 154 0.42 -37.59 4.65
C ILE A 154 0.99 -39.00 4.43
N ASN A 155 1.33 -39.32 3.17
CA ASN A 155 1.95 -40.58 2.74
C ASN A 155 2.63 -40.39 1.38
N ASP A 156 3.07 -41.47 0.73
CA ASP A 156 3.78 -41.42 -0.55
C ASP A 156 2.95 -40.90 -1.74
N ARG A 157 1.64 -40.73 -1.57
CA ARG A 157 0.69 -40.38 -2.64
C ARG A 157 -0.14 -39.14 -2.32
N GLU A 158 -0.07 -38.62 -1.09
CA GLU A 158 -0.94 -37.55 -0.64
C GLU A 158 -0.21 -36.56 0.26
N ALA A 159 -0.51 -35.28 0.07
CA ALA A 159 -0.06 -34.18 0.90
C ALA A 159 -1.25 -33.32 1.34
N LYS A 160 -1.06 -32.54 2.40
CA LYS A 160 -2.02 -31.55 2.91
C LYS A 160 -1.38 -30.18 3.03
N VAL A 161 -2.22 -29.15 2.98
CA VAL A 161 -1.85 -27.78 3.31
C VAL A 161 -2.48 -27.41 4.65
N GLU A 162 -1.74 -26.75 5.52
CA GLU A 162 -2.26 -26.18 6.77
C GLU A 162 -1.85 -24.72 6.89
N ILE A 163 -2.82 -23.83 7.03
CA ILE A 163 -2.65 -22.39 7.30
C ILE A 163 -3.25 -22.10 8.66
N VAL A 164 -2.46 -21.47 9.53
CA VAL A 164 -2.91 -21.03 10.85
C VAL A 164 -2.55 -19.57 11.02
N GLY A 165 -3.53 -18.74 11.36
CA GLY A 165 -3.32 -17.34 11.75
C GLY A 165 -4.10 -17.04 13.02
N LYS A 166 -3.63 -16.08 13.83
CA LYS A 166 -4.40 -15.67 15.02
C LYS A 166 -5.67 -14.93 14.62
N THR A 167 -5.56 -14.05 13.63
CA THR A 167 -6.67 -13.25 13.11
C THR A 167 -7.04 -13.69 11.69
N SER A 168 -8.17 -13.18 11.19
CA SER A 168 -8.54 -13.37 9.79
C SER A 168 -7.57 -12.70 8.81
N VAL A 169 -6.82 -11.67 9.23
CA VAL A 169 -5.79 -11.01 8.41
C VAL A 169 -4.55 -11.90 8.30
N GLY A 170 -4.09 -12.50 9.40
CA GLY A 170 -3.02 -13.50 9.34
C GLY A 170 -3.38 -14.67 8.41
N VAL A 171 -4.61 -15.18 8.52
CA VAL A 171 -5.14 -16.21 7.61
C VAL A 171 -5.13 -15.73 6.14
N LEU A 172 -5.57 -14.50 5.88
CA LEU A 172 -5.54 -13.90 4.55
C LEU A 172 -4.12 -13.87 3.99
N HIS A 173 -3.13 -13.43 4.77
CA HIS A 173 -1.73 -13.39 4.34
C HIS A 173 -1.17 -14.78 4.06
N GLY A 174 -1.53 -15.77 4.87
CA GLY A 174 -1.18 -17.17 4.62
C GLY A 174 -1.76 -17.72 3.32
N LEU A 175 -3.01 -17.37 3.00
CA LEU A 175 -3.65 -17.71 1.73
C LEU A 175 -3.01 -16.97 0.54
N THR A 176 -2.60 -15.71 0.72
CA THR A 176 -1.84 -14.96 -0.28
C THR A 176 -0.51 -15.66 -0.58
N SER A 177 0.27 -16.03 0.45
CA SER A 177 1.52 -16.77 0.29
C SER A 177 1.31 -18.15 -0.35
N LEU A 178 0.25 -18.88 0.04
CA LEU A 178 -0.11 -20.16 -0.59
C LEU A 178 -0.28 -20.02 -2.10
N SER A 179 -0.98 -18.98 -2.56
CA SER A 179 -1.21 -18.78 -4.01
C SER A 179 0.08 -18.60 -4.81
N GLN A 180 1.16 -18.17 -4.16
CA GLN A 180 2.44 -17.89 -4.80
C GLN A 180 3.33 -19.13 -4.94
N LEU A 181 3.02 -20.22 -4.24
CA LEU A 181 3.78 -21.48 -4.26
C LEU A 181 3.40 -22.42 -5.41
N PHE A 182 2.37 -22.07 -6.19
CA PHE A 182 1.84 -22.92 -7.26
C PHE A 182 2.07 -22.32 -8.65
N TYR A 183 2.25 -23.23 -9.61
CA TYR A 183 2.40 -22.98 -11.03
C TYR A 183 1.48 -23.92 -11.83
N THR A 184 1.32 -23.64 -13.12
CA THR A 184 0.55 -24.45 -14.06
C THR A 184 1.48 -25.07 -15.10
N THR A 185 1.12 -26.25 -15.62
CA THR A 185 1.79 -26.88 -16.78
C THR A 185 1.55 -26.11 -18.08
N ASP A 186 2.35 -26.37 -19.12
CA ASP A 186 2.32 -25.64 -20.39
C ASP A 186 0.97 -25.79 -21.11
N ASP A 187 0.42 -27.00 -21.06
CA ASP A 187 -0.92 -27.32 -21.59
C ASP A 187 -2.07 -26.74 -20.74
N LYS A 188 -1.74 -26.04 -19.66
CA LYS A 188 -2.65 -25.47 -18.66
C LYS A 188 -3.55 -26.50 -17.97
N LYS A 189 -3.25 -27.80 -18.02
CA LYS A 189 -4.13 -28.86 -17.49
C LYS A 189 -3.82 -29.27 -16.06
N LYS A 190 -2.63 -28.98 -15.53
CA LYS A 190 -2.25 -29.40 -14.18
C LYS A 190 -1.65 -28.23 -13.41
N ILE A 191 -1.92 -28.20 -12.11
CA ILE A 191 -1.40 -27.22 -11.16
C ILE A 191 -0.49 -27.97 -10.20
N TYR A 192 0.70 -27.43 -9.94
CA TYR A 192 1.70 -28.08 -9.11
C TYR A 192 2.49 -27.08 -8.28
N THR A 193 3.10 -27.58 -7.22
CA THR A 193 4.15 -26.90 -6.47
C THR A 193 5.41 -27.75 -6.50
N PRO A 194 6.59 -27.19 -6.83
CA PRO A 194 7.86 -27.92 -6.82
C PRO A 194 8.52 -27.93 -5.43
N TYR A 195 7.85 -27.41 -4.40
CA TYR A 195 8.47 -27.04 -3.12
C TYR A 195 8.14 -27.98 -1.95
N LEU A 196 7.64 -29.19 -2.17
CA LEU A 196 7.24 -30.09 -1.08
C LEU A 196 8.48 -30.69 -0.37
N PRO A 197 8.55 -30.72 0.98
CA PRO A 197 7.65 -30.07 1.93
C PRO A 197 7.90 -28.55 2.05
N VAL A 198 6.85 -27.80 2.39
CA VAL A 198 6.92 -26.35 2.67
C VAL A 198 6.69 -26.10 4.16
N SER A 199 7.47 -25.20 4.74
CA SER A 199 7.20 -24.59 6.05
C SER A 199 7.49 -23.09 6.00
N ILE A 200 6.52 -22.27 6.37
CA ILE A 200 6.63 -20.81 6.44
C ILE A 200 6.06 -20.34 7.79
N THR A 201 6.83 -19.51 8.49
CA THR A 201 6.40 -18.75 9.68
C THR A 201 6.68 -17.28 9.40
N ASP A 202 5.66 -16.44 9.46
CA ASP A 202 5.77 -15.11 8.89
C ASP A 202 4.92 -14.06 9.63
N SER A 203 5.40 -12.83 9.59
CA SER A 203 4.80 -11.65 10.24
C SER A 203 5.45 -10.38 9.70
N PRO A 204 4.72 -9.26 9.56
CA PRO A 204 5.30 -8.01 9.08
C PRO A 204 6.27 -7.41 10.09
N ARG A 205 7.29 -6.70 9.59
CA ARG A 205 8.21 -5.87 10.38
C ARG A 205 7.54 -4.60 10.90
N PHE A 206 6.78 -3.93 10.04
CA PHE A 206 6.11 -2.67 10.37
C PHE A 206 4.58 -2.82 10.36
N PRO A 207 3.88 -2.23 11.35
CA PRO A 207 2.42 -2.26 11.39
C PRO A 207 1.75 -1.34 10.36
N HIS A 208 2.45 -0.32 9.83
CA HIS A 208 1.91 0.61 8.82
C HIS A 208 2.62 0.44 7.48
N ARG A 209 1.90 -0.04 6.46
CA ARG A 209 2.46 -0.36 5.14
C ARG A 209 1.53 0.18 4.07
N GLY A 210 1.72 1.46 3.74
CA GLY A 210 0.71 2.23 3.02
C GLY A 210 1.13 2.70 1.63
N LEU A 211 0.12 3.14 0.90
CA LEU A 211 0.27 3.91 -0.32
C LEU A 211 -0.71 5.09 -0.22
N ASN A 212 -0.18 6.31 -0.41
CA ASN A 212 -0.99 7.51 -0.59
C ASN A 212 -1.37 7.66 -2.07
N LEU A 213 -2.67 7.76 -2.36
CA LEU A 213 -3.23 8.05 -3.67
C LEU A 213 -3.96 9.39 -3.62
N ASP A 214 -3.46 10.33 -4.40
CA ASP A 214 -4.15 11.59 -4.70
C ASP A 214 -5.25 11.35 -5.72
N VAL A 215 -6.49 11.68 -5.34
CA VAL A 215 -7.68 11.61 -6.20
C VAL A 215 -8.31 12.97 -6.47
N ALA A 216 -7.65 14.05 -6.05
CA ALA A 216 -8.11 15.43 -6.18
C ALA A 216 -7.46 16.14 -7.37
N ARG A 217 -6.15 15.96 -7.60
CA ARG A 217 -5.48 16.52 -8.79
C ARG A 217 -6.00 15.87 -10.07
N SER A 218 -6.23 14.55 -10.02
CA SER A 218 -6.93 13.80 -11.06
C SER A 218 -7.95 12.85 -10.43
N PHE A 219 -9.16 12.78 -11.01
CA PHE A 219 -10.21 11.90 -10.49
C PHE A 219 -9.99 10.43 -10.87
N TYR A 220 -10.20 9.51 -9.92
CA TYR A 220 -10.15 8.07 -10.15
C TYR A 220 -11.51 7.41 -9.92
N PRO A 221 -12.10 6.76 -10.93
CA PRO A 221 -13.30 5.95 -10.71
C PRO A 221 -13.10 4.90 -9.59
N VAL A 222 -14.16 4.59 -8.83
CA VAL A 222 -14.11 3.61 -7.71
C VAL A 222 -13.49 2.26 -8.12
N LYS A 223 -13.69 1.83 -9.37
CA LYS A 223 -13.05 0.61 -9.91
C LYS A 223 -11.52 0.66 -9.86
N ASN A 224 -10.91 1.82 -10.12
CA ASN A 224 -9.46 1.99 -10.10
C ASN A 224 -8.95 1.89 -8.65
N ILE A 225 -9.64 2.53 -7.70
CA ILE A 225 -9.34 2.44 -6.27
C ILE A 225 -9.45 0.99 -5.78
N LYS A 226 -10.53 0.28 -6.15
CA LYS A 226 -10.70 -1.14 -5.82
C LYS A 226 -9.61 -2.03 -6.42
N SER A 227 -9.25 -1.80 -7.68
CA SER A 227 -8.13 -2.50 -8.32
C SER A 227 -6.83 -2.28 -7.53
N LEU A 228 -6.55 -1.05 -7.12
CA LEU A 228 -5.39 -0.73 -6.29
C LEU A 228 -5.41 -1.49 -4.95
N ILE A 229 -6.55 -1.53 -4.27
CA ILE A 229 -6.74 -2.30 -3.01
C ILE A 229 -6.45 -3.80 -3.23
N ASP A 230 -6.87 -4.38 -4.36
CA ASP A 230 -6.52 -5.76 -4.70
C ASP A 230 -5.00 -5.95 -4.73
N VAL A 231 -4.28 -5.08 -5.44
CA VAL A 231 -2.83 -5.22 -5.61
C VAL A 231 -2.06 -4.93 -4.32
N LEU A 232 -2.51 -3.97 -3.50
CA LEU A 232 -1.99 -3.75 -2.15
C LEU A 232 -2.07 -5.03 -1.31
N SER A 233 -3.24 -5.70 -1.33
CA SER A 233 -3.47 -6.95 -0.60
C SER A 233 -2.55 -8.09 -1.08
N TRP A 234 -2.31 -8.21 -2.40
CA TRP A 234 -1.42 -9.24 -2.95
C TRP A 234 0.04 -9.02 -2.55
N ASN A 235 0.43 -7.78 -2.28
CA ASN A 235 1.76 -7.39 -1.80
C ASN A 235 1.84 -7.30 -0.27
N LYS A 236 0.79 -7.69 0.46
CA LYS A 236 0.68 -7.62 1.93
C LYS A 236 0.86 -6.21 2.51
N MET A 237 0.60 -5.17 1.70
CA MET A 237 0.38 -3.82 2.21
C MET A 237 -0.97 -3.78 2.94
N ASN A 238 -1.16 -2.85 3.88
CA ASN A 238 -2.33 -2.83 4.75
C ASN A 238 -2.98 -1.45 4.93
N VAL A 239 -2.48 -0.41 4.26
CA VAL A 239 -3.06 0.93 4.28
C VAL A 239 -3.23 1.45 2.86
N LEU A 240 -4.42 1.97 2.57
CA LEU A 240 -4.64 2.90 1.47
C LEU A 240 -4.96 4.26 2.09
N HIS A 241 -4.09 5.21 1.84
CA HIS A 241 -4.30 6.61 2.18
C HIS A 241 -4.85 7.30 0.93
N ILE A 242 -6.03 7.91 1.04
CA ILE A 242 -6.69 8.64 -0.04
C ILE A 242 -6.63 10.12 0.28
N HIS A 243 -5.75 10.84 -0.43
CA HIS A 243 -5.74 12.29 -0.49
C HIS A 243 -6.91 12.77 -1.34
N ILE A 244 -8.04 13.04 -0.69
CA ILE A 244 -9.35 13.09 -1.35
C ILE A 244 -9.74 14.48 -1.83
N THR A 245 -9.13 15.54 -1.29
CA THR A 245 -9.43 16.93 -1.64
C THR A 245 -8.16 17.74 -1.74
N GLU A 246 -8.15 18.71 -2.66
CA GLU A 246 -7.05 19.66 -2.81
C GLU A 246 -7.56 20.99 -3.42
N SER A 247 -6.71 22.00 -3.53
CA SER A 247 -6.89 23.22 -4.33
C SER A 247 -7.45 22.99 -5.73
N GLN A 248 -7.04 21.94 -6.46
CA GLN A 248 -7.59 21.72 -7.81
C GLN A 248 -9.02 21.17 -7.82
N SER A 249 -9.42 20.32 -6.85
CA SER A 249 -10.80 19.85 -6.79
C SER A 249 -11.27 19.34 -5.41
N TRP A 250 -12.58 19.41 -5.21
CA TRP A 250 -13.32 18.79 -4.10
C TRP A 250 -14.29 17.73 -4.64
N PRO A 251 -13.87 16.45 -4.77
CA PRO A 251 -14.72 15.38 -5.29
C PRO A 251 -15.53 14.65 -4.21
N LEU A 252 -15.51 15.07 -2.94
CA LEU A 252 -16.17 14.33 -1.84
C LEU A 252 -17.56 14.88 -1.50
N GLU A 253 -18.59 14.03 -1.55
CA GLU A 253 -19.92 14.39 -1.04
C GLU A 253 -19.90 14.61 0.49
N ILE A 254 -20.34 15.80 0.91
CA ILE A 254 -20.63 16.16 2.31
C ILE A 254 -22.12 16.51 2.37
N ARG A 255 -22.93 15.75 3.12
CA ARG A 255 -24.40 15.87 3.04
C ARG A 255 -24.91 17.16 3.65
N SER A 256 -24.27 17.64 4.72
CA SER A 256 -24.56 18.95 5.32
C SER A 256 -24.24 20.11 4.37
N MET A 257 -23.28 19.92 3.45
CA MET A 257 -22.78 20.97 2.55
C MET A 257 -22.70 20.47 1.09
N PRO A 258 -23.86 20.17 0.46
CA PRO A 258 -23.90 19.49 -0.84
C PRO A 258 -23.28 20.33 -1.98
N ASP A 259 -23.21 21.65 -1.83
CA ASP A 259 -22.65 22.53 -2.84
C ASP A 259 -21.12 22.57 -2.85
N LEU A 260 -20.43 21.98 -1.85
CA LEU A 260 -18.98 21.79 -1.88
C LEU A 260 -18.56 20.96 -3.09
N ALA A 261 -19.05 19.72 -3.18
CA ALA A 261 -18.74 18.85 -4.32
C ALA A 261 -19.38 19.34 -5.62
N ALA A 262 -20.61 19.87 -5.55
CA ALA A 262 -21.31 20.34 -6.76
C ALA A 262 -20.59 21.49 -7.48
N LYS A 263 -19.79 22.29 -6.75
CA LYS A 263 -19.04 23.43 -7.31
C LYS A 263 -17.53 23.22 -7.33
N GLY A 264 -16.99 22.37 -6.45
CA GLY A 264 -15.56 22.13 -6.32
C GLY A 264 -15.05 20.91 -7.08
N ALA A 265 -15.90 19.96 -7.49
CA ALA A 265 -15.49 18.85 -8.34
C ALA A 265 -15.24 19.33 -9.78
N TYR A 266 -14.35 18.64 -10.51
CA TYR A 266 -14.10 18.93 -11.93
C TYR A 266 -15.36 18.82 -12.79
N THR A 267 -16.18 17.79 -12.55
CA THR A 267 -17.47 17.59 -13.21
C THR A 267 -18.44 16.90 -12.26
N LYS A 268 -19.75 16.99 -12.53
CA LYS A 268 -20.81 16.35 -11.73
C LYS A 268 -20.69 14.83 -11.62
N ASP A 269 -20.01 14.18 -12.57
CA ASP A 269 -19.86 12.71 -12.62
C ASP A 269 -18.53 12.25 -11.97
N GLN A 270 -17.74 13.18 -11.45
CA GLN A 270 -16.46 12.96 -10.78
C GLN A 270 -16.57 13.31 -9.29
N ILE A 271 -17.58 12.73 -8.64
CA ILE A 271 -17.88 12.89 -7.22
C ILE A 271 -17.95 11.51 -6.57
N TYR A 272 -17.27 11.34 -5.45
CA TYR A 272 -17.42 10.19 -4.55
C TYR A 272 -18.62 10.42 -3.63
N SER A 273 -19.68 9.64 -3.85
CA SER A 273 -20.83 9.65 -2.97
C SER A 273 -20.53 8.99 -1.64
N VAL A 274 -21.41 9.18 -0.64
CA VAL A 274 -21.30 8.44 0.64
C VAL A 274 -21.29 6.92 0.41
N ARG A 275 -22.05 6.43 -0.57
CA ARG A 275 -22.07 4.99 -0.90
C ARG A 275 -20.75 4.51 -1.49
N ASP A 276 -20.11 5.34 -2.31
CA ASP A 276 -18.80 4.99 -2.89
C ASP A 276 -17.74 4.85 -1.80
N ILE A 277 -17.72 5.77 -0.83
CA ILE A 277 -16.80 5.69 0.32
C ILE A 277 -17.10 4.44 1.15
N ASP A 278 -18.35 4.17 1.50
CA ASP A 278 -18.71 2.97 2.28
C ASP A 278 -18.34 1.66 1.55
N ASP A 279 -18.50 1.64 0.23
CA ASP A 279 -18.12 0.52 -0.63
C ASP A 279 -16.60 0.33 -0.70
N ILE A 280 -15.83 1.43 -0.78
CA ILE A 280 -14.35 1.39 -0.69
C ILE A 280 -13.89 0.80 0.65
N TYR A 281 -14.43 1.30 1.78
CA TYR A 281 -14.09 0.78 3.11
C TYR A 281 -14.44 -0.70 3.25
N SER A 282 -15.65 -1.10 2.82
CA SER A 282 -16.09 -2.49 2.88
C SER A 282 -15.21 -3.41 2.03
N TYR A 283 -14.84 -2.96 0.82
CA TYR A 283 -13.99 -3.71 -0.10
C TYR A 283 -12.56 -3.88 0.42
N ALA A 284 -12.02 -2.82 1.04
CA ALA A 284 -10.72 -2.78 1.69
C ALA A 284 -10.67 -3.69 2.91
N ALA A 285 -11.71 -3.66 3.76
CA ALA A 285 -11.80 -4.50 4.94
C ALA A 285 -11.73 -5.99 4.60
N LEU A 286 -12.37 -6.45 3.52
CA LEU A 286 -12.29 -7.85 3.06
C LEU A 286 -10.90 -8.27 2.57
N ARG A 287 -9.98 -7.33 2.42
CA ARG A 287 -8.59 -7.49 1.95
C ARG A 287 -7.55 -7.21 3.02
N GLY A 288 -7.97 -6.90 4.24
CA GLY A 288 -7.08 -6.51 5.33
C GLY A 288 -6.45 -5.12 5.13
N ILE A 289 -7.08 -4.27 4.31
CA ILE A 289 -6.62 -2.91 4.04
C ILE A 289 -7.42 -1.92 4.89
N LYS A 290 -6.72 -1.09 5.67
CA LYS A 290 -7.27 0.10 6.33
C LYS A 290 -7.32 1.25 5.32
N VAL A 291 -8.37 2.06 5.38
CA VAL A 291 -8.50 3.26 4.54
C VAL A 291 -8.37 4.50 5.42
N ILE A 292 -7.46 5.38 5.05
CA ILE A 292 -7.27 6.70 5.64
C ILE A 292 -7.78 7.71 4.63
N ILE A 293 -8.63 8.64 5.08
CA ILE A 293 -9.09 9.77 4.30
C ILE A 293 -8.30 10.99 4.78
N GLU A 294 -7.79 11.76 3.84
CA GLU A 294 -7.13 13.03 4.08
C GLU A 294 -7.96 14.19 3.53
N ILE A 295 -8.28 15.15 4.40
CA ILE A 295 -8.66 16.50 3.98
C ILE A 295 -7.55 17.40 4.47
N ASP A 296 -6.72 17.84 3.53
CA ASP A 296 -5.55 18.62 3.80
C ASP A 296 -5.92 20.08 4.12
N MET A 297 -5.47 20.55 5.29
CA MET A 297 -5.76 21.86 5.85
C MET A 297 -4.59 22.33 6.72
N PRO A 298 -4.29 23.64 6.79
CA PRO A 298 -5.02 24.76 6.17
C PRO A 298 -4.54 25.14 4.76
N GLY A 299 -3.43 24.58 4.28
CA GLY A 299 -2.99 24.68 2.89
C GLY A 299 -4.00 24.02 1.94
N HIS A 300 -3.67 23.97 0.65
CA HIS A 300 -4.31 23.04 -0.29
C HIS A 300 -5.86 23.05 -0.33
N THR A 301 -6.49 24.21 -0.08
CA THR A 301 -7.95 24.33 0.14
C THR A 301 -8.65 25.23 -0.87
N ALA A 302 -7.97 25.61 -1.97
CA ALA A 302 -8.50 26.57 -2.94
C ALA A 302 -9.86 26.16 -3.54
N SER A 303 -10.12 24.86 -3.74
CA SER A 303 -11.37 24.36 -4.34
C SER A 303 -12.62 24.68 -3.51
N ILE A 304 -12.47 24.93 -2.20
CA ILE A 304 -13.57 25.35 -1.32
C ILE A 304 -14.11 26.73 -1.73
N ALA A 305 -13.27 27.61 -2.29
CA ALA A 305 -13.64 28.97 -2.66
C ALA A 305 -14.76 29.04 -3.73
N TYR A 306 -14.92 27.98 -4.54
CA TYR A 306 -16.03 27.91 -5.51
C TYR A 306 -17.41 27.89 -4.84
N SER A 307 -17.49 27.45 -3.58
CA SER A 307 -18.72 27.40 -2.81
C SER A 307 -18.74 28.36 -1.62
N ARG A 308 -17.57 28.64 -1.03
CA ARG A 308 -17.36 29.46 0.17
C ARG A 308 -16.13 30.37 -0.01
N PRO A 309 -16.17 31.36 -0.92
CA PRO A 309 -15.03 32.23 -1.21
C PRO A 309 -14.56 33.03 0.02
N GLU A 310 -15.45 33.28 0.97
CA GLU A 310 -15.16 33.99 2.22
C GLU A 310 -14.16 33.26 3.14
N LEU A 311 -13.97 31.95 2.97
CA LEU A 311 -13.12 31.12 3.83
C LEU A 311 -11.65 31.08 3.38
N ILE A 312 -11.39 31.38 2.11
CA ILE A 312 -10.10 31.14 1.47
C ILE A 312 -9.36 32.46 1.27
N ALA A 313 -8.15 32.53 1.80
CA ALA A 313 -7.19 33.58 1.48
C ALA A 313 -6.47 33.23 0.19
N ASN A 314 -6.15 34.26 -0.59
CA ASN A 314 -5.26 34.16 -1.75
C ASN A 314 -5.72 33.19 -2.86
N PHE A 315 -7.04 32.99 -3.00
CA PHE A 315 -7.64 32.11 -4.01
C PHE A 315 -7.20 32.51 -5.43
N ASN A 316 -6.64 31.54 -6.15
CA ASN A 316 -6.16 31.66 -7.53
C ASN A 316 -5.23 32.85 -7.77
N LYS A 317 -4.38 33.17 -6.79
CA LYS A 317 -3.42 34.27 -6.87
C LYS A 317 -2.49 34.14 -8.08
N GLN A 318 -2.30 35.24 -8.80
CA GLN A 318 -1.30 35.38 -9.86
C GLN A 318 -0.38 36.60 -9.63
N PRO A 319 0.93 36.48 -9.96
CA PRO A 319 1.64 35.22 -10.16
C PRO A 319 1.58 34.35 -8.90
N TRP A 320 1.45 33.03 -9.07
CA TRP A 320 1.31 32.09 -7.95
C TRP A 320 2.64 31.80 -7.24
N VAL A 321 3.76 31.91 -7.97
CA VAL A 321 5.11 31.66 -7.46
C VAL A 321 5.39 32.54 -6.25
N GLY A 322 5.84 31.93 -5.16
CA GLY A 322 6.13 32.58 -3.88
C GLY A 322 4.95 32.64 -2.91
N PHE A 323 3.75 32.25 -3.35
CA PHE A 323 2.53 32.20 -2.54
C PHE A 323 1.97 30.78 -2.36
N CYS A 324 2.31 29.87 -3.25
CA CYS A 324 2.00 28.44 -3.12
C CYS A 324 3.04 27.63 -3.93
N ALA A 325 3.15 26.32 -3.65
CA ALA A 325 4.06 25.44 -4.38
C ALA A 325 3.60 25.16 -5.82
N GLN A 326 2.28 25.15 -6.04
CA GLN A 326 1.67 24.95 -7.35
C GLN A 326 0.30 25.65 -7.48
N PRO A 327 -0.13 26.01 -8.70
CA PRO A 327 -1.43 26.62 -8.92
C PRO A 327 -2.60 25.60 -8.85
N PRO A 328 -3.81 26.04 -8.49
CA PRO A 328 -4.14 27.39 -8.01
C PRO A 328 -3.75 27.58 -6.53
N CYS A 329 -3.27 28.77 -6.16
CA CYS A 329 -3.09 29.08 -4.73
C CYS A 329 -4.44 29.15 -4.02
N GLY A 330 -4.43 28.86 -2.71
CA GLY A 330 -5.55 29.09 -1.80
C GLY A 330 -5.33 28.34 -0.50
N GLN A 331 -5.54 29.03 0.62
CA GLN A 331 -5.44 28.45 1.96
C GLN A 331 -6.52 29.03 2.87
N PHE A 332 -6.88 28.33 3.94
CA PHE A 332 -7.85 28.87 4.89
C PHE A 332 -7.37 30.15 5.54
N LYS A 333 -8.33 31.02 5.86
CA LYS A 333 -8.13 32.16 6.75
C LYS A 333 -7.97 31.68 8.20
N LEU A 334 -6.77 31.78 8.76
CA LEU A 334 -6.37 31.10 10.00
C LEU A 334 -7.03 31.64 11.28
N ASP A 335 -7.52 32.87 11.26
CA ASP A 335 -8.18 33.51 12.41
C ASP A 335 -9.62 33.93 12.09
N SER A 336 -10.27 33.17 11.21
CA SER A 336 -11.65 33.37 10.82
C SER A 336 -12.60 32.45 11.60
N PRO A 337 -13.56 33.00 12.38
CA PRO A 337 -14.63 32.22 12.98
C PRO A 337 -15.51 31.47 11.97
N ALA A 338 -15.56 31.95 10.71
CA ALA A 338 -16.30 31.28 9.65
C ALA A 338 -15.60 29.99 9.20
N VAL A 339 -14.27 29.97 9.15
CA VAL A 339 -13.47 28.76 8.87
C VAL A 339 -13.67 27.75 9.99
N ASP A 340 -13.58 28.21 11.24
CA ASP A 340 -13.84 27.40 12.43
C ASP A 340 -15.20 26.70 12.36
N LYS A 341 -16.27 27.45 12.05
CA LYS A 341 -17.62 26.91 11.90
C LYS A 341 -17.74 25.93 10.73
N PHE A 342 -17.06 26.22 9.61
CA PHE A 342 -17.05 25.35 8.45
C PHE A 342 -16.42 23.98 8.77
N VAL A 343 -15.27 23.97 9.47
CA VAL A 343 -14.60 22.73 9.89
C VAL A 343 -15.49 21.94 10.86
N GLU A 344 -16.11 22.61 11.83
CA GLU A 344 -17.04 21.97 12.77
C GLU A 344 -18.21 21.29 12.02
N GLU A 345 -18.81 21.97 11.04
CA GLU A 345 -19.91 21.42 10.23
C GLU A 345 -19.45 20.29 9.29
N LEU A 346 -18.24 20.40 8.73
CA LEU A 346 -17.60 19.35 7.92
C LEU A 346 -17.40 18.08 8.75
N PHE A 347 -16.79 18.21 9.91
CA PHE A 347 -16.44 17.07 10.76
C PHE A 347 -17.65 16.46 11.43
N ALA A 348 -18.66 17.25 11.79
CA ALA A 348 -19.94 16.74 12.29
C ALA A 348 -20.67 15.82 11.29
N ASP A 349 -20.50 16.04 9.98
CA ASP A 349 -21.03 15.15 8.93
C ASP A 349 -20.09 13.97 8.64
N LEU A 350 -18.80 14.26 8.40
CA LEU A 350 -17.84 13.32 7.83
C LEU A 350 -17.30 12.30 8.83
N LEU A 351 -16.88 12.74 10.02
CA LEU A 351 -16.18 11.86 10.95
C LEU A 351 -17.09 10.73 11.49
N PRO A 352 -18.36 10.97 11.87
CA PRO A 352 -19.24 9.90 12.32
C PRO A 352 -19.47 8.81 11.27
N ARG A 353 -19.62 9.18 9.99
CA ARG A 353 -19.82 8.21 8.91
C ARG A 353 -18.54 7.43 8.58
N LEU A 354 -17.38 8.08 8.56
CA LEU A 354 -16.10 7.37 8.42
C LEU A 354 -15.87 6.39 9.58
N LYS A 355 -16.19 6.80 10.83
CA LYS A 355 -16.06 5.94 12.01
C LYS A 355 -16.99 4.73 11.93
N ALA A 356 -18.20 4.92 11.41
CA ALA A 356 -19.16 3.84 11.18
C ALA A 356 -18.66 2.85 10.10
N SER A 357 -17.96 3.34 9.08
CA SER A 357 -17.36 2.52 8.01
C SER A 357 -16.04 1.84 8.41
N GLY A 358 -15.57 2.10 9.64
CA GLY A 358 -14.43 1.40 10.24
C GLY A 358 -13.11 2.17 10.23
N ALA A 359 -13.13 3.47 9.93
CA ALA A 359 -11.95 4.31 9.99
C ALA A 359 -11.43 4.49 11.43
N GLY A 360 -10.11 4.52 11.57
CA GLY A 360 -9.41 4.74 12.84
C GLY A 360 -8.49 5.97 12.84
N TYR A 361 -8.02 6.35 11.66
CA TYR A 361 -7.16 7.49 11.44
C TYR A 361 -7.84 8.48 10.51
N PHE A 362 -7.51 9.77 10.69
CA PHE A 362 -7.87 10.84 9.78
C PHE A 362 -6.63 11.69 9.56
N HIS A 363 -6.26 11.91 8.30
CA HIS A 363 -5.12 12.76 7.98
C HIS A 363 -5.63 14.19 7.80
N ALA A 364 -5.09 15.13 8.56
CA ALA A 364 -5.47 16.54 8.51
C ALA A 364 -4.57 17.36 7.55
N GLY A 365 -3.58 16.70 6.94
CA GLY A 365 -2.60 17.31 6.06
C GLY A 365 -1.68 18.26 6.81
N GLY A 366 -1.64 19.52 6.36
CA GLY A 366 -0.82 20.57 6.94
C GLY A 366 0.54 20.73 6.26
N ASP A 367 0.70 20.21 5.05
CA ASP A 367 1.86 20.47 4.19
C ASP A 367 1.76 21.84 3.53
N GLU A 368 2.93 22.37 3.19
CA GLU A 368 3.15 23.56 2.34
C GLU A 368 2.30 24.82 2.64
N TYR A 369 1.78 24.97 3.87
CA TYR A 369 1.12 26.21 4.29
C TYR A 369 2.09 27.38 4.04
N ASN A 370 1.64 28.41 3.33
CA ASN A 370 2.53 29.46 2.87
C ASN A 370 2.34 30.76 3.67
N SER A 371 3.37 31.17 4.40
CA SER A 371 3.32 32.41 5.20
C SER A 371 3.17 33.68 4.35
N ASN A 372 3.66 33.71 3.10
CA ASN A 372 3.43 34.86 2.23
C ASN A 372 1.97 34.95 1.79
N SER A 373 1.24 33.84 1.70
CA SER A 373 -0.21 33.89 1.44
C SER A 373 -1.00 34.43 2.63
N ALA A 374 -0.49 34.26 3.86
CA ALA A 374 -1.12 34.74 5.08
C ALA A 374 -1.23 36.28 5.16
N GLN A 375 -0.41 37.02 4.40
CA GLN A 375 -0.56 38.48 4.32
C GLN A 375 -1.85 38.93 3.62
N PHE A 376 -2.48 38.05 2.82
CA PHE A 376 -3.77 38.30 2.16
C PHE A 376 -4.97 37.75 2.92
N ASP A 377 -4.74 37.08 4.04
CA ASP A 377 -5.78 36.74 4.99
C ASP A 377 -6.04 37.97 5.87
N GLU A 378 -7.22 38.59 5.74
CA GLU A 378 -7.57 39.78 6.51
C GLU A 378 -7.60 39.57 8.03
N THR A 379 -7.64 38.32 8.50
CA THR A 379 -7.62 37.94 9.92
C THR A 379 -6.20 37.75 10.46
N VAL A 380 -5.20 37.68 9.58
CA VAL A 380 -3.76 37.56 9.92
C VAL A 380 -3.01 38.82 9.51
N GLY A 381 -3.09 39.20 8.23
CA GLY A 381 -2.53 40.44 7.67
C GLY A 381 -1.00 40.53 7.68
N SER A 382 -0.29 39.41 7.86
CA SER A 382 1.17 39.38 7.98
C SER A 382 1.75 38.03 7.55
N ASN A 383 3.00 38.04 7.09
CA ASN A 383 3.83 36.84 6.88
C ASN A 383 4.89 36.66 8.00
N ASP A 384 4.86 37.49 9.04
CA ASP A 384 5.73 37.36 10.21
C ASP A 384 5.38 36.10 11.01
N SER A 385 6.37 35.23 11.22
CA SER A 385 6.20 33.97 11.94
C SER A 385 5.71 34.18 13.38
N THR A 386 6.04 35.29 14.03
CA THR A 386 5.56 35.62 15.38
C THR A 386 4.05 35.88 15.44
N ILE A 387 3.43 36.18 14.29
CA ILE A 387 1.98 36.37 14.14
C ILE A 387 1.32 35.11 13.57
N VAL A 388 1.94 34.50 12.55
CA VAL A 388 1.39 33.32 11.84
C VAL A 388 1.41 32.07 12.72
N VAL A 389 2.53 31.75 13.35
CA VAL A 389 2.71 30.49 14.10
C VAL A 389 1.68 30.33 15.23
N PRO A 390 1.38 31.34 16.07
CA PRO A 390 0.36 31.18 17.11
C PRO A 390 -1.04 30.90 16.56
N LYS A 391 -1.41 31.55 15.45
CA LYS A 391 -2.72 31.38 14.82
C LYS A 391 -2.84 30.01 14.16
N LEU A 392 -1.78 29.56 13.48
CA LEU A 392 -1.67 28.23 12.90
C LEU A 392 -1.73 27.15 14.00
N ASN A 393 -1.00 27.35 15.10
CA ASN A 393 -1.01 26.45 16.27
C ASN A 393 -2.41 26.28 16.84
N ARG A 394 -3.18 27.38 16.95
CA ARG A 394 -4.58 27.35 17.41
C ARG A 394 -5.47 26.59 16.44
N PHE A 395 -5.36 26.86 15.13
CA PHE A 395 -6.16 26.18 14.11
C PHE A 395 -5.89 24.67 14.09
N VAL A 396 -4.62 24.27 13.98
CA VAL A 396 -4.21 22.86 13.89
C VAL A 396 -4.59 22.08 15.15
N ASN A 397 -4.37 22.64 16.34
CA ASN A 397 -4.76 21.97 17.58
C ASN A 397 -6.29 21.87 17.75
N LYS A 398 -7.07 22.82 17.22
CA LYS A 398 -8.53 22.72 17.18
C LYS A 398 -8.97 21.56 16.28
N VAL A 399 -8.45 21.51 15.04
CA VAL A 399 -8.71 20.42 14.08
C VAL A 399 -8.35 19.06 14.69
N HIS A 400 -7.16 18.92 15.25
CA HIS A 400 -6.72 17.67 15.90
C HIS A 400 -7.61 17.30 17.08
N LYS A 401 -8.05 18.27 17.89
CA LYS A 401 -8.97 18.03 19.00
C LYS A 401 -10.31 17.47 18.51
N GLU A 402 -10.90 18.02 17.46
CA GLU A 402 -12.17 17.52 16.91
C GLU A 402 -12.01 16.09 16.36
N ILE A 403 -10.88 15.79 15.71
CA ILE A 403 -10.54 14.44 15.25
C ILE A 403 -10.44 13.47 16.44
N PHE A 404 -9.75 13.86 17.51
CA PHE A 404 -9.66 13.06 18.73
C PHE A 404 -11.03 12.86 19.41
N ASP A 405 -11.85 13.91 19.50
CA ASP A 405 -13.17 13.85 20.12
C ASP A 405 -14.13 12.93 19.32
N ALA A 406 -13.95 12.85 18.00
CA ALA A 406 -14.63 11.89 17.14
C ALA A 406 -14.08 10.44 17.25
N GLY A 407 -13.04 10.24 18.06
CA GLY A 407 -12.44 8.93 18.34
C GLY A 407 -11.45 8.47 17.28
N PHE A 408 -10.81 9.38 16.54
CA PHE A 408 -9.76 9.07 15.57
C PHE A 408 -8.38 9.44 16.13
N THR A 409 -7.34 8.85 15.55
CA THR A 409 -5.97 9.36 15.69
C THR A 409 -5.64 10.29 14.52
N PRO A 410 -5.33 11.56 14.76
CA PRO A 410 -4.91 12.50 13.72
C PRO A 410 -3.51 12.15 13.20
N ILE A 411 -3.33 12.37 11.90
CA ILE A 411 -2.04 12.35 11.20
C ILE A 411 -1.84 13.72 10.55
N ALA A 412 -0.62 14.25 10.59
CA ALA A 412 -0.26 15.50 9.93
C ALA A 412 1.11 15.37 9.23
N TRP A 413 1.33 16.16 8.18
CA TRP A 413 2.64 16.29 7.55
C TRP A 413 3.64 16.99 8.47
N GLU A 414 4.93 16.78 8.20
CA GLU A 414 6.01 17.14 9.11
C GLU A 414 6.23 18.64 9.31
N GLU A 415 5.79 19.49 8.39
CA GLU A 415 5.89 20.94 8.46
C GLU A 415 5.27 21.48 9.75
N MET A 416 4.14 20.90 10.17
CA MET A 416 3.46 21.29 11.40
C MET A 416 4.33 21.10 12.64
N LEU A 417 5.23 20.11 12.67
CA LEU A 417 6.09 19.85 13.82
C LEU A 417 7.51 20.42 13.67
N LEU A 418 8.02 20.47 12.44
CA LEU A 418 9.42 20.74 12.14
C LEU A 418 9.68 22.15 11.59
N GLU A 419 8.80 22.66 10.71
CA GLU A 419 8.96 23.98 10.09
C GLU A 419 8.28 25.08 10.92
N TYR A 420 7.03 24.85 11.34
CA TYR A 420 6.22 25.80 12.12
C TYR A 420 6.34 25.64 13.65
N PRO A 421 7.36 24.90 14.13
CA PRO A 421 7.39 24.08 15.35
C PRO A 421 6.18 24.22 16.28
N LEU A 422 5.02 23.72 15.84
CA LEU A 422 3.79 23.76 16.62
C LEU A 422 3.92 22.85 17.85
N THR A 423 3.18 23.18 18.91
CA THR A 423 3.04 22.29 20.07
C THR A 423 1.86 21.37 19.81
N LEU A 424 2.14 20.11 19.47
CA LEU A 424 1.13 19.10 19.13
C LEU A 424 0.94 18.11 20.28
N ASP A 425 -0.25 17.51 20.40
CA ASP A 425 -0.48 16.38 21.30
C ASP A 425 0.46 15.21 20.91
N PRO A 426 1.19 14.58 21.84
CA PRO A 426 2.13 13.51 21.54
C PRO A 426 1.53 12.30 20.81
N ARG A 427 0.20 12.13 20.87
CA ARG A 427 -0.51 11.05 20.16
C ARG A 427 -0.67 11.31 18.67
N VAL A 428 -0.52 12.55 18.20
CA VAL A 428 -0.54 12.88 16.76
C VAL A 428 0.60 12.15 16.07
N ILE A 429 0.28 11.44 14.99
CA ILE A 429 1.28 10.78 14.14
C ILE A 429 1.78 11.81 13.12
N ILE A 430 3.08 11.84 12.89
CA ILE A 430 3.67 12.73 11.89
C ILE A 430 4.12 11.93 10.66
N GLN A 431 3.77 12.39 9.47
CA GLN A 431 4.20 11.78 8.22
C GLN A 431 5.36 12.58 7.60
N ALA A 432 6.50 11.90 7.43
CA ALA A 432 7.76 12.50 6.99
C ALA A 432 8.01 12.28 5.51
N TRP A 433 8.15 13.37 4.75
CA TRP A 433 8.23 13.34 3.29
C TRP A 433 9.47 14.04 2.70
N ILE A 434 10.21 14.87 3.43
CA ILE A 434 11.37 15.60 2.91
C ILE A 434 12.63 14.72 2.89
N ASP A 435 13.03 14.16 4.04
CA ASP A 435 14.23 13.32 4.15
C ASP A 435 14.28 12.44 5.43
N ASN A 436 15.38 11.69 5.57
CA ASN A 436 15.61 10.82 6.74
C ASN A 436 15.93 11.60 8.02
N GLU A 437 16.46 12.82 7.91
CA GLU A 437 16.76 13.63 9.09
C GLU A 437 15.46 14.06 9.78
N SER A 438 14.41 14.33 9.00
CA SER A 438 13.08 14.59 9.55
C SER A 438 12.56 13.43 10.40
N VAL A 439 12.70 12.18 9.94
CA VAL A 439 12.27 11.00 10.71
C VAL A 439 12.94 10.97 12.09
N LYS A 440 14.26 11.25 12.13
CA LYS A 440 15.01 11.37 13.38
C LYS A 440 14.50 12.51 14.26
N LYS A 441 14.29 13.71 13.71
CA LYS A 441 13.78 14.87 14.45
C LYS A 441 12.40 14.62 15.06
N ILE A 442 11.52 13.91 14.35
CA ILE A 442 10.17 13.58 14.80
C ILE A 442 10.21 12.63 15.99
N VAL A 443 10.97 11.53 15.90
CA VAL A 443 11.10 10.60 17.04
C VAL A 443 11.88 11.22 18.20
N ASP A 444 12.80 12.16 17.93
CA ASP A 444 13.48 12.94 18.95
C ASP A 444 12.53 13.84 19.75
N LYS A 445 11.48 14.34 19.11
CA LYS A 445 10.37 15.06 19.74
C LYS A 445 9.32 14.15 20.37
N GLY A 446 9.50 12.82 20.33
CA GLY A 446 8.63 11.85 21.00
C GLY A 446 7.36 11.46 20.23
N HIS A 447 7.24 11.84 18.96
CA HIS A 447 6.10 11.50 18.12
C HIS A 447 6.30 10.18 17.37
N ARG A 448 5.20 9.48 17.11
CA ARG A 448 5.17 8.37 16.17
C ARG A 448 5.29 8.89 14.74
N VAL A 449 6.02 8.17 13.89
CA VAL A 449 6.35 8.60 12.52
C VAL A 449 5.98 7.56 11.48
N ILE A 450 5.45 8.04 10.35
CA ILE A 450 5.31 7.30 9.08
C ILE A 450 6.32 7.92 8.11
N PHE A 451 7.19 7.11 7.49
CA PHE A 451 8.21 7.62 6.57
C PHE A 451 7.85 7.40 5.10
N GLY A 452 8.37 8.23 4.20
CA GLY A 452 8.15 8.06 2.76
C GLY A 452 8.71 9.21 1.93
N ASN A 453 10.01 9.50 2.07
CA ASN A 453 10.52 10.75 1.50
C ASN A 453 10.50 10.83 -0.04
N TYR A 454 10.35 12.04 -0.58
CA TYR A 454 10.26 12.31 -2.03
C TYR A 454 11.53 11.93 -2.79
N LYS A 455 12.68 11.87 -2.09
CA LYS A 455 13.94 11.43 -2.69
C LYS A 455 13.92 9.95 -3.08
N ASN A 456 13.07 9.13 -2.46
CA ASN A 456 13.06 7.68 -2.64
C ASN A 456 11.69 7.09 -2.99
N TRP A 457 10.60 7.51 -2.33
CA TRP A 457 9.31 6.82 -2.31
C TRP A 457 8.15 7.60 -2.94
N TYR A 458 8.44 8.70 -3.65
CA TYR A 458 7.48 9.35 -4.55
C TYR A 458 7.47 8.64 -5.91
N LEU A 459 6.30 8.16 -6.29
CA LEU A 459 6.09 7.35 -7.47
C LEU A 459 5.75 8.20 -8.71
N ASP A 460 5.27 9.41 -8.51
CA ASP A 460 4.93 10.38 -9.56
C ASP A 460 6.17 10.99 -10.25
N CYS A 461 7.35 11.00 -9.60
CA CYS A 461 8.55 11.60 -10.18
C CYS A 461 9.01 11.02 -11.54
N GLY A 462 9.57 11.91 -12.38
CA GLY A 462 10.29 11.55 -13.60
C GLY A 462 9.42 11.47 -14.86
N PHE A 463 8.31 12.20 -14.93
CA PHE A 463 7.61 12.47 -16.18
C PHE A 463 8.20 13.66 -16.94
N GLY A 464 8.69 14.65 -16.19
CA GLY A 464 9.03 15.97 -16.71
C GLY A 464 8.01 17.03 -16.31
N PHE A 465 8.41 18.29 -16.45
CA PHE A 465 7.71 19.47 -15.98
C PHE A 465 6.35 19.64 -16.68
N TRP A 466 5.27 19.73 -15.90
CA TRP A 466 3.90 19.76 -16.42
C TRP A 466 3.32 21.16 -16.63
N LEU A 467 3.96 22.18 -16.05
CA LEU A 467 3.52 23.57 -16.18
C LEU A 467 4.07 24.18 -17.47
N ASP A 468 3.24 24.98 -18.14
CA ASP A 468 3.67 25.75 -19.30
C ASP A 468 4.76 26.76 -18.90
N VAL A 469 5.88 26.71 -19.63
CA VAL A 469 7.06 27.53 -19.34
C VAL A 469 6.95 28.87 -20.05
N LYS A 470 7.01 29.97 -19.28
CA LYS A 470 7.07 31.32 -19.86
C LYS A 470 8.39 31.53 -20.62
N PRO A 471 8.41 32.37 -21.69
CA PRO A 471 9.62 32.60 -22.49
C PRO A 471 10.87 32.97 -21.67
N GLU A 472 10.70 33.77 -20.62
CA GLU A 472 11.77 34.21 -19.72
C GLU A 472 12.37 33.08 -18.85
N SER A 473 11.62 32.01 -18.60
CA SER A 473 12.05 30.85 -17.79
C SER A 473 12.49 29.66 -18.64
N PHE A 474 12.32 29.72 -19.97
CA PHE A 474 12.60 28.61 -20.89
C PHE A 474 14.03 28.09 -20.74
N ASN A 475 15.01 28.99 -20.78
CA ASN A 475 16.43 28.62 -20.70
C ASN A 475 16.84 28.08 -19.33
N GLN A 476 16.04 28.29 -18.27
CA GLN A 476 16.31 27.75 -16.93
C GLN A 476 15.87 26.30 -16.80
N LEU A 477 14.84 25.89 -17.55
CA LEU A 477 14.27 24.53 -17.51
C LEU A 477 14.74 23.65 -18.68
N ALA A 478 15.18 24.26 -19.78
CA ALA A 478 15.80 23.57 -20.91
C ALA A 478 17.19 22.99 -20.51
N PRO A 479 17.63 21.87 -21.12
CA PRO A 479 16.97 21.14 -22.21
C PRO A 479 16.02 20.03 -21.75
N ALA A 480 16.03 19.66 -20.47
CA ALA A 480 15.43 18.41 -20.01
C ALA A 480 14.00 18.54 -19.50
N PHE A 481 13.56 19.76 -19.15
CA PHE A 481 12.24 20.01 -18.52
C PHE A 481 11.96 19.01 -17.41
N THR A 482 12.90 18.83 -16.48
CA THR A 482 12.73 17.88 -15.36
C THR A 482 11.69 18.40 -14.37
N ASP A 483 10.87 17.49 -13.84
CA ASP A 483 9.98 17.81 -12.72
C ASP A 483 10.76 17.97 -11.41
N TYR A 484 10.08 18.44 -10.37
CA TYR A 484 10.66 18.86 -9.09
C TYR A 484 11.38 17.72 -8.34
N CYS A 485 10.98 16.48 -8.55
CA CYS A 485 11.51 15.32 -7.85
C CYS A 485 12.20 14.30 -8.78
N SER A 486 12.53 14.70 -10.01
CA SER A 486 13.31 13.90 -10.96
C SER A 486 14.67 13.46 -10.37
N PRO A 487 15.24 12.32 -10.81
CA PRO A 487 14.71 11.40 -11.81
C PRO A 487 13.64 10.45 -11.24
N MET A 488 13.01 9.66 -12.11
CA MET A 488 12.10 8.57 -11.71
C MET A 488 12.74 7.64 -10.68
N LYS A 489 12.04 7.39 -9.57
CA LYS A 489 12.49 6.43 -8.56
C LYS A 489 12.15 5.03 -9.05
N ASN A 490 13.14 4.31 -9.57
CA ASN A 490 12.96 2.91 -10.01
C ASN A 490 12.84 1.95 -8.82
N TRP A 491 12.52 0.67 -9.08
CA TRP A 491 12.32 -0.31 -8.01
C TRP A 491 13.55 -0.50 -7.11
N LYS A 492 14.77 -0.33 -7.64
CA LYS A 492 16.02 -0.49 -6.88
C LYS A 492 16.19 0.66 -5.90
N ALA A 493 15.97 1.89 -6.34
CA ALA A 493 16.00 3.07 -5.46
C ALA A 493 15.00 2.92 -4.31
N ILE A 494 13.78 2.47 -4.62
CA ILE A 494 12.73 2.21 -3.62
C ILE A 494 13.13 1.09 -2.65
N TYR A 495 13.69 -0.02 -3.17
CA TYR A 495 14.05 -1.19 -2.37
C TYR A 495 15.22 -0.92 -1.41
N TYR A 496 16.25 -0.21 -1.88
CA TYR A 496 17.47 0.07 -1.11
C TYR A 496 17.39 1.33 -0.23
N TYR A 497 16.23 1.98 -0.19
CA TYR A 497 15.96 3.06 0.75
C TYR A 497 15.98 2.54 2.20
N ASP A 498 16.81 3.16 3.04
CA ASP A 498 16.92 2.85 4.47
C ASP A 498 16.40 4.04 5.29
N ALA A 499 15.12 3.99 5.69
CA ALA A 499 14.49 5.02 6.49
C ALA A 499 14.92 5.01 7.97
N LEU A 500 15.61 3.94 8.42
CA LEU A 500 16.01 3.79 9.81
C LEU A 500 17.44 4.28 10.06
N GLU A 501 18.14 4.71 9.02
CA GLU A 501 19.50 5.22 9.12
C GLU A 501 19.59 6.37 10.13
N GLY A 502 20.47 6.22 11.12
CA GLY A 502 20.70 7.23 12.15
C GLY A 502 19.65 7.32 13.26
N ILE A 503 18.62 6.46 13.24
CA ILE A 503 17.60 6.40 14.30
C ILE A 503 18.13 5.60 15.51
N PRO A 504 18.09 6.15 16.74
CA PRO A 504 18.46 5.42 17.95
C PRO A 504 17.61 4.16 18.17
N LYS A 505 18.23 3.06 18.62
CA LYS A 505 17.54 1.76 18.80
C LYS A 505 16.35 1.84 19.78
N ASP A 506 16.46 2.66 20.80
CA ASP A 506 15.44 2.92 21.83
C ASP A 506 14.25 3.75 21.32
N LYS A 507 14.34 4.30 20.09
CA LYS A 507 13.27 5.07 19.45
C LYS A 507 12.61 4.36 18.26
N LEU A 508 13.10 3.17 17.88
CA LEU A 508 12.57 2.42 16.74
C LEU A 508 11.09 2.04 16.91
N ASN A 509 10.59 1.93 18.14
CA ASN A 509 9.17 1.68 18.44
C ASN A 509 8.24 2.85 18.05
N LEU A 510 8.78 4.05 17.83
CA LEU A 510 8.02 5.20 17.33
C LEU A 510 7.88 5.18 15.80
N VAL A 511 8.67 4.37 15.09
CA VAL A 511 8.60 4.24 13.62
C VAL A 511 7.53 3.21 13.26
N LEU A 512 6.37 3.68 12.80
CA LEU A 512 5.22 2.81 12.50
C LEU A 512 5.39 2.03 11.19
N GLY A 513 6.27 2.50 10.31
CA GLY A 513 6.42 2.04 8.94
C GLY A 513 6.36 3.21 7.98
N GLY A 514 5.82 3.01 6.79
CA GLY A 514 5.90 4.03 5.76
C GLY A 514 4.89 3.90 4.64
N GLU A 515 4.89 4.91 3.78
CA GLU A 515 4.04 4.99 2.60
C GLU A 515 4.82 5.37 1.35
N VAL A 516 4.46 4.76 0.23
CA VAL A 516 4.82 5.30 -1.09
C VAL A 516 3.74 6.28 -1.54
N HIS A 517 4.13 7.34 -2.23
CA HIS A 517 3.22 8.43 -2.58
C HIS A 517 2.98 8.46 -4.08
N MET A 518 1.72 8.49 -4.49
CA MET A 518 1.30 8.70 -5.87
C MET A 518 0.45 9.97 -5.94
N TRP A 519 1.14 11.10 -6.09
CA TRP A 519 0.52 12.37 -6.46
C TRP A 519 0.06 12.33 -7.93
N SER A 520 -0.97 13.10 -8.25
CA SER A 520 -1.75 12.90 -9.49
C SER A 520 -1.81 14.12 -10.41
N GLU A 521 -0.83 15.02 -10.34
CA GLU A 521 -0.69 16.14 -11.30
C GLU A 521 -0.55 15.63 -12.74
N GLN A 522 0.10 14.47 -12.94
CA GLN A 522 0.35 13.87 -14.26
C GLN A 522 -0.08 12.39 -14.35
N VAL A 523 -0.86 11.90 -13.39
CA VAL A 523 -1.28 10.49 -13.32
C VAL A 523 -2.79 10.41 -13.20
N ASP A 524 -3.39 9.56 -14.02
CA ASP A 524 -4.82 9.20 -13.95
C ASP A 524 -5.01 7.68 -13.97
N GLY A 525 -6.26 7.24 -14.01
CA GLY A 525 -6.62 5.82 -14.02
C GLY A 525 -6.12 5.01 -15.23
N GLN A 526 -5.59 5.64 -16.29
CA GLN A 526 -5.05 4.94 -17.46
C GLN A 526 -3.64 4.41 -17.22
N ILE A 527 -2.81 5.19 -16.54
CA ILE A 527 -1.38 4.89 -16.36
C ILE A 527 -0.99 4.55 -14.93
N LEU A 528 -1.95 4.60 -13.98
CA LEU A 528 -1.74 4.31 -12.57
C LEU A 528 -1.00 3.00 -12.34
N ASP A 529 -1.48 1.90 -12.91
CA ASP A 529 -0.91 0.56 -12.70
C ASP A 529 0.57 0.50 -13.09
N ALA A 530 0.92 1.02 -14.28
CA ALA A 530 2.28 0.99 -14.80
C ALA A 530 3.22 1.88 -13.98
N ARG A 531 2.68 2.94 -13.36
CA ARG A 531 3.45 3.82 -12.48
C ARG A 531 3.62 3.20 -11.11
N VAL A 532 2.57 2.68 -10.49
CA VAL A 532 2.67 2.13 -9.13
C VAL A 532 3.44 0.80 -9.12
N TRP A 533 3.15 -0.11 -10.06
CA TRP A 533 3.63 -1.49 -10.01
C TRP A 533 4.71 -1.75 -11.04
N PRO A 534 5.84 -2.40 -10.67
CA PRO A 534 6.10 -3.14 -9.44
C PRO A 534 6.90 -2.33 -8.39
N ARG A 535 6.91 -1.00 -8.50
CA ARG A 535 7.68 -0.13 -7.59
C ARG A 535 7.15 -0.16 -6.16
N ALA A 536 5.84 -0.08 -5.97
CA ALA A 536 5.22 -0.25 -4.65
C ALA A 536 5.40 -1.68 -4.10
N SER A 537 5.54 -2.71 -4.95
CA SER A 537 5.90 -4.06 -4.51
C SER A 537 7.28 -4.07 -3.84
N ALA A 538 8.25 -3.30 -4.36
CA ALA A 538 9.56 -3.14 -3.74
C ALA A 538 9.45 -2.56 -2.32
N ALA A 539 8.69 -1.48 -2.15
CA ALA A 539 8.42 -0.90 -0.83
C ALA A 539 7.69 -1.89 0.10
N ALA A 540 6.75 -2.67 -0.43
CA ALA A 540 6.03 -3.67 0.36
C ALA A 540 6.96 -4.71 1.00
N GLU A 541 8.02 -5.15 0.30
CA GLU A 541 9.01 -6.06 0.90
C GLU A 541 9.90 -5.38 1.94
N VAL A 542 10.30 -4.12 1.72
CA VAL A 542 10.99 -3.31 2.73
C VAL A 542 10.13 -3.24 4.00
N LEU A 543 8.84 -2.98 3.85
CA LEU A 543 7.90 -2.83 4.96
C LEU A 543 7.52 -4.16 5.63
N TRP A 544 7.62 -5.29 4.92
CA TRP A 544 7.29 -6.61 5.45
C TRP A 544 8.47 -7.33 6.08
N SER A 545 9.58 -7.51 5.36
CA SER A 545 10.73 -8.32 5.78
C SER A 545 12.05 -7.55 5.83
N TRP A 546 12.04 -6.27 5.49
CA TRP A 546 13.22 -5.42 5.33
C TRP A 546 14.08 -5.76 4.10
N ASN A 547 14.93 -4.81 3.70
CA ASN A 547 15.84 -4.93 2.55
C ASN A 547 17.20 -5.54 2.90
N ARG A 548 17.42 -5.90 4.17
CA ARG A 548 18.65 -6.55 4.66
C ARG A 548 18.39 -7.97 5.11
N GLU A 549 19.43 -8.78 5.09
CA GLU A 549 19.46 -10.10 5.72
C GLU A 549 19.69 -9.97 7.24
N GLU A 550 19.60 -11.08 7.97
CA GLU A 550 19.89 -11.10 9.41
C GLU A 550 21.33 -10.67 9.74
N SER A 551 22.25 -10.89 8.80
CA SER A 551 23.64 -10.40 8.88
C SER A 551 23.77 -8.87 8.87
N GLY A 552 22.70 -8.16 8.48
CA GLY A 552 22.70 -6.71 8.28
C GLY A 552 23.10 -6.27 6.86
N GLU A 553 23.58 -7.18 6.03
CA GLU A 553 23.91 -6.88 4.63
C GLU A 553 22.66 -6.70 3.78
N TYR A 554 22.77 -5.85 2.76
CA TYR A 554 21.69 -5.65 1.79
C TYR A 554 21.44 -6.94 0.99
N ARG A 555 20.16 -7.27 0.80
CA ARG A 555 19.77 -8.37 -0.09
C ARG A 555 20.23 -8.06 -1.51
N THR A 556 20.88 -9.02 -2.16
CA THR A 556 21.46 -8.81 -3.49
C THR A 556 20.36 -8.69 -4.55
N GLN A 557 20.58 -7.87 -5.58
CA GLN A 557 19.64 -7.75 -6.70
C GLN A 557 19.42 -9.10 -7.42
N LEU A 558 20.40 -10.01 -7.38
CA LEU A 558 20.28 -11.37 -7.91
C LEU A 558 19.19 -12.17 -7.18
N SER A 559 19.02 -11.96 -5.88
CA SER A 559 17.97 -12.61 -5.08
C SER A 559 16.61 -11.92 -5.22
N VAL A 560 16.58 -10.60 -5.42
CA VAL A 560 15.35 -9.79 -5.41
C VAL A 560 14.67 -9.76 -6.78
N THR A 561 15.45 -9.50 -7.84
CA THR A 561 14.95 -9.34 -9.22
C THR A 561 14.02 -10.48 -9.67
N PRO A 562 14.39 -11.78 -9.55
CA PRO A 562 13.52 -12.84 -10.02
C PRO A 562 12.20 -12.93 -9.25
N ARG A 563 12.20 -12.63 -7.95
CA ARG A 563 11.00 -12.68 -7.10
C ARG A 563 10.06 -11.52 -7.40
N LEU A 564 10.62 -10.32 -7.54
CA LEU A 564 9.88 -9.12 -7.93
C LEU A 564 9.27 -9.31 -9.33
N ALA A 565 10.01 -9.91 -10.26
CA ALA A 565 9.50 -10.23 -11.59
C ALA A 565 8.37 -11.27 -11.53
N LEU A 566 8.48 -12.28 -10.67
CA LEU A 566 7.44 -13.31 -10.50
C LEU A 566 6.14 -12.72 -9.95
N ILE A 567 6.18 -11.90 -8.90
CA ILE A 567 4.97 -11.23 -8.40
C ILE A 567 4.39 -10.27 -9.45
N ARG A 568 5.24 -9.61 -10.26
CA ARG A 568 4.80 -8.81 -11.41
C ARG A 568 4.01 -9.64 -12.42
N GLU A 569 4.48 -10.81 -12.81
CA GLU A 569 3.72 -11.68 -13.73
C GLU A 569 2.39 -12.15 -13.13
N ARG A 570 2.35 -12.39 -11.81
CA ARG A 570 1.09 -12.71 -11.11
C ARG A 570 0.11 -11.54 -11.17
N MET A 571 0.59 -10.31 -10.98
CA MET A 571 -0.24 -9.10 -11.12
C MET A 571 -0.79 -8.97 -12.56
N VAL A 572 0.06 -9.18 -13.57
CA VAL A 572 -0.35 -9.15 -15.00
C VAL A 572 -1.38 -10.24 -15.32
N ALA A 573 -1.18 -11.46 -14.84
CA ALA A 573 -2.14 -12.55 -15.01
C ALA A 573 -3.53 -12.25 -14.41
N ARG A 574 -3.58 -11.33 -13.44
CA ARG A 574 -4.79 -10.88 -12.77
C ARG A 574 -5.34 -9.55 -13.32
N GLY A 575 -4.78 -9.04 -14.43
CA GLY A 575 -5.27 -7.88 -15.16
C GLY A 575 -4.60 -6.55 -14.84
N VAL A 576 -3.53 -6.53 -14.04
CA VAL A 576 -2.80 -5.30 -13.69
C VAL A 576 -1.81 -4.94 -14.80
N GLN A 577 -1.81 -3.68 -15.24
CA GLN A 577 -0.89 -3.18 -16.27
C GLN A 577 0.48 -2.80 -15.68
N ALA A 578 1.13 -3.73 -14.96
CA ALA A 578 2.39 -3.48 -14.26
C ALA A 578 3.60 -3.35 -15.22
N SER A 579 4.48 -2.39 -14.94
CA SER A 579 5.75 -2.22 -15.65
C SER A 579 6.68 -3.43 -15.50
N LEU A 580 7.66 -3.57 -16.39
CA LEU A 580 8.65 -4.65 -16.31
C LEU A 580 9.70 -4.37 -15.24
N VAL A 581 10.14 -5.43 -14.55
CA VAL A 581 11.27 -5.38 -13.60
C VAL A 581 12.61 -5.38 -14.32
N THR A 582 12.71 -6.25 -15.33
CA THR A 582 13.87 -6.45 -16.21
C THR A 582 13.40 -7.17 -17.48
N GLN A 583 14.26 -7.29 -18.48
CA GLN A 583 13.96 -8.06 -19.69
C GLN A 583 13.87 -9.57 -19.40
N GLY A 584 12.96 -10.27 -20.08
CA GLY A 584 12.73 -11.71 -19.87
C GLY A 584 13.98 -12.58 -20.11
N TRP A 585 14.87 -12.18 -21.03
CA TRP A 585 16.13 -12.88 -21.25
C TRP A 585 17.03 -12.90 -20.00
N CYS A 586 17.07 -11.81 -19.23
CA CYS A 586 17.84 -11.76 -17.97
C CYS A 586 17.30 -12.71 -16.91
N LEU A 587 15.98 -12.92 -16.88
CA LEU A 587 15.36 -13.86 -15.95
C LEU A 587 15.69 -15.32 -16.31
N GLN A 588 15.82 -15.61 -17.62
CA GLN A 588 16.20 -16.94 -18.11
C GLN A 588 17.69 -17.24 -17.98
N ASN A 589 18.52 -16.19 -17.88
CA ASN A 589 19.98 -16.28 -17.79
C ASN A 589 20.48 -15.53 -16.54
N PRO A 590 20.17 -16.04 -15.34
CA PRO A 590 20.54 -15.38 -14.09
C PRO A 590 22.07 -15.26 -13.98
N GLY A 591 22.54 -14.05 -13.69
CA GLY A 591 23.98 -13.71 -13.64
C GLY A 591 24.52 -13.04 -14.91
N ASP A 592 23.95 -13.32 -16.07
CA ASP A 592 24.47 -12.78 -17.35
C ASP A 592 24.11 -11.30 -17.59
N CYS A 593 23.21 -10.73 -16.78
CA CYS A 593 22.80 -9.33 -16.83
C CYS A 593 23.35 -8.48 -15.68
N GLN A 594 24.53 -8.85 -15.17
CA GLN A 594 25.25 -8.03 -14.20
C GLN A 594 26.16 -7.02 -14.91
N TYR A 595 26.24 -5.81 -14.38
CA TYR A 595 27.16 -4.77 -14.85
C TYR A 595 28.48 -4.87 -14.09
#